data_AF-A0A4Q3S9M2-F1
#
_entry.id   AF-A0A4Q3S9M2-F1
#
_cell.length_a   1.000
_cell.length_b   1.000
_cell.length_c   1.000
_cell.angle_alpha   90.00
_cell.angle_beta   90.00
_cell.angle_gamma   90.00
#
_symmetry.space_group_name_H-M   'P 1'
#
loop_
_entity.id
_entity.type
_entity.pdbx_description
1 polymer ?
#
loop_
_entity_poly.entity_id
_entity_poly.type
_entity_poly.pdbx_seq_one_letter_code
_entity_poly.pdbx_strand_id
1 'polypeptide(L)'
;DEGLFNARPDLVMSGRTVFGHSPAKGQQLEDHYFGSIPERIYAFMRDFETESYKLGIPLRTRHNEVAPAQFECAPIFEEVSVAVDHNLLLMDIMDRVARRHKLRVLFHEKPFAGINGSGKHNNWSMATDTGVNLLAPGKTPKTNLMFLTFFVNIIKAVHDYSDLLRACIASAGNDHRLGANEAPPAIISVFIGQQLTRVLEGLENVSDGKLSPQEKTDLKLNVVGKIPDVLLDNTDRNRTSPFAFTGNKFEFRAVGSTANCANAMTIVNTIVAKQLKDFKAEVDALVETKGMKKDDAIFNILREYIKETKAILFEGDGYSDAWEVEAEKRGLSNFKTTPKALKAKVSKQTLAIFEEMNVMNHVEMEARYDIELEEYT
;
A
#
# COMPACT_ATOMS: atom_id res chain seq x y z
N ASP A 1 3.90 8.35 28.81
CA ASP A 1 4.72 8.36 30.04
C ASP A 1 4.74 6.95 30.61
N GLU A 2 5.90 6.44 31.03
CA GLU A 2 6.06 5.07 31.54
C GLU A 2 5.27 4.80 32.83
N GLY A 3 5.17 5.78 33.73
CA GLY A 3 4.37 5.65 34.96
C GLY A 3 2.88 5.53 34.66
N LEU A 4 2.36 6.35 33.75
CA LEU A 4 0.96 6.26 33.31
C LEU A 4 0.66 4.95 32.58
N PHE A 5 1.60 4.46 31.78
CA PHE A 5 1.49 3.17 31.10
C PHE A 5 1.39 2.02 32.11
N ASN A 6 2.29 1.99 33.09
CA ASN A 6 2.30 0.94 34.13
C ASN A 6 1.07 0.98 35.05
N ALA A 7 0.44 2.15 35.20
CA ALA A 7 -0.82 2.30 35.93
C ALA A 7 -2.05 1.77 35.15
N ARG A 8 -1.87 1.32 33.90
CA ARG A 8 -2.93 0.81 33.02
C ARG A 8 -2.64 -0.65 32.63
N PRO A 9 -3.06 -1.63 33.44
CA PRO A 9 -2.80 -3.05 33.17
C PRO A 9 -3.25 -3.50 31.78
N ASP A 10 -4.35 -2.93 31.27
CA ASP A 10 -4.83 -3.21 29.92
C ASP A 10 -3.86 -2.73 28.83
N LEU A 11 -3.28 -1.53 28.95
CA LEU A 11 -2.22 -1.07 28.04
C LEU A 11 -0.96 -1.94 28.17
N VAL A 12 -0.60 -2.36 29.39
CA VAL A 12 0.58 -3.21 29.61
C VAL A 12 0.42 -4.58 28.94
N MET A 13 -0.76 -5.20 29.09
CA MET A 13 -0.99 -6.57 28.65
C MET A 13 -1.42 -6.67 27.18
N SER A 14 -2.17 -5.69 26.67
CA SER A 14 -2.76 -5.76 25.32
C SER A 14 -2.24 -4.70 24.34
N GLY A 15 -1.39 -3.76 24.80
CA GLY A 15 -0.91 -2.64 23.97
C GLY A 15 -1.98 -1.60 23.62
N ARG A 16 -3.23 -1.80 24.07
CA ARG A 16 -4.37 -0.90 23.88
C ARG A 16 -5.21 -0.75 25.14
N THR A 17 -6.01 0.30 25.20
CA THR A 17 -7.03 0.43 26.24
C THR A 17 -8.24 -0.46 25.91
N VAL A 18 -8.72 -1.22 26.89
CA VAL A 18 -9.93 -2.06 26.74
C VAL A 18 -11.18 -1.38 27.33
N PHE A 19 -10.99 -0.39 28.20
CA PHE A 19 -12.03 0.49 28.71
C PHE A 19 -11.48 1.92 28.95
N GLY A 20 -12.39 2.88 29.09
CA GLY A 20 -12.06 4.27 29.43
C GLY A 20 -13.06 5.24 28.79
N HIS A 21 -13.39 6.31 29.52
CA HIS A 21 -14.15 7.43 28.94
C HIS A 21 -13.21 8.39 28.20
N SER A 22 -13.71 9.01 27.14
CA SER A 22 -12.94 10.01 26.39
C SER A 22 -12.51 11.18 27.30
N PRO A 23 -11.29 11.71 27.13
CA PRO A 23 -10.86 12.85 27.92
C PRO A 23 -11.69 14.11 27.58
N ALA A 24 -11.83 15.03 28.54
CA ALA A 24 -12.53 16.30 28.34
C ALA A 24 -11.92 17.15 27.20
N LYS A 25 -10.62 16.99 26.94
CA LYS A 25 -9.90 17.54 25.79
C LYS A 25 -9.26 16.38 25.02
N GLY A 26 -9.99 15.87 24.02
CA GLY A 26 -9.51 14.84 23.09
C GLY A 26 -9.08 15.44 21.75
N GLN A 27 -8.95 14.59 20.74
CA GLN A 27 -8.82 15.04 19.35
C GLN A 27 -10.10 15.80 18.97
N GLN A 28 -10.00 17.11 18.70
CA GLN A 28 -11.15 17.96 18.34
C GLN A 28 -11.18 18.29 16.84
N LEU A 29 -10.00 18.49 16.24
CA LEU A 29 -9.74 18.82 14.83
C LEU A 29 -8.43 18.13 14.40
N GLU A 30 -8.04 18.25 13.12
CA GLU A 30 -6.74 17.79 12.59
C GLU A 30 -5.55 18.69 13.04
N ASP A 31 -5.77 19.65 13.93
CA ASP A 31 -4.85 20.70 14.36
C ASP A 31 -3.53 20.21 15.00
N HIS A 32 -3.44 18.93 15.37
CA HIS A 32 -2.21 18.34 15.89
C HIS A 32 -1.19 18.01 14.80
N TYR A 33 -1.64 17.83 13.55
CA TYR A 33 -0.78 17.52 12.43
C TYR A 33 0.19 18.68 12.15
N PHE A 34 1.49 18.39 12.16
CA PHE A 34 2.56 19.40 12.10
C PHE A 34 2.54 20.47 13.21
N GLY A 35 1.88 20.22 14.34
CA GLY A 35 1.99 21.06 15.54
C GLY A 35 3.40 21.06 16.16
N SER A 36 3.62 21.85 17.22
CA SER A 36 4.88 21.82 17.96
C SER A 36 5.06 20.49 18.72
N ILE A 37 6.26 19.91 18.64
CA ILE A 37 6.58 18.66 19.36
C ILE A 37 6.95 19.02 20.81
N PRO A 38 6.33 18.40 21.84
CA PRO A 38 6.68 18.65 23.23
C PRO A 38 8.17 18.37 23.51
N GLU A 39 8.83 19.22 24.29
CA GLU A 39 10.29 19.16 24.53
C GLU A 39 10.78 17.79 24.98
N ARG A 40 10.02 17.12 25.86
CA ARG A 40 10.34 15.77 26.35
C ARG A 40 10.32 14.73 25.22
N ILE A 41 9.38 14.84 24.29
CA ILE A 41 9.31 13.94 23.13
C ILE A 41 10.42 14.27 22.14
N TYR A 42 10.69 15.56 21.92
CA TYR A 42 11.78 15.99 21.06
C TYR A 42 13.15 15.47 21.54
N ALA A 43 13.40 15.48 22.86
CA ALA A 43 14.60 14.89 23.45
C ALA A 43 14.71 13.38 23.16
N PHE A 44 13.61 12.64 23.31
CA PHE A 44 13.54 11.23 22.91
C PHE A 44 13.85 11.04 21.42
N MET A 45 13.19 11.81 20.54
CA MET A 45 13.37 11.68 19.09
C MET A 45 14.80 11.98 18.65
N ARG A 46 15.50 12.91 19.31
CA ARG A 46 16.92 13.21 19.01
C ARG A 46 17.86 12.07 19.39
N ASP A 47 17.63 11.45 20.55
CA ASP A 47 18.40 10.27 20.99
C ASP A 47 18.12 9.09 20.06
N PHE A 48 16.85 8.83 19.77
CA PHE A 48 16.41 7.79 18.84
C PHE A 48 17.05 7.94 17.46
N GLU A 49 16.98 9.14 16.86
CA GLU A 49 17.62 9.41 15.56
C GLU A 49 19.13 9.17 15.60
N THR A 50 19.79 9.59 16.68
CA THR A 50 21.24 9.41 16.84
C THR A 50 21.59 7.92 16.86
N GLU A 51 20.83 7.09 17.58
CA GLU A 51 21.03 5.64 17.62
C GLU A 51 20.71 4.97 16.28
N SER A 52 19.66 5.41 15.59
CA SER A 52 19.31 4.94 14.25
C SER A 52 20.40 5.27 13.22
N TYR A 53 20.97 6.47 13.24
CA TYR A 53 22.06 6.85 12.33
C TYR A 53 23.34 6.05 12.57
N LYS A 54 23.66 5.71 13.83
CA LYS A 54 24.80 4.81 14.15
C LYS A 54 24.64 3.42 13.52
N LEU A 55 23.41 3.00 13.27
CA LEU A 55 23.06 1.70 12.69
C LEU A 55 22.76 1.79 11.19
N GLY A 56 23.01 2.94 10.55
CA GLY A 56 22.87 3.12 9.11
C GLY A 56 21.45 3.42 8.63
N ILE A 57 20.46 3.56 9.53
CA ILE A 57 19.07 3.80 9.15
C ILE A 57 18.91 5.27 8.70
N PRO A 58 18.51 5.55 7.44
CA PRO A 58 18.55 6.89 6.87
C PRO A 58 17.30 7.72 7.21
N LEU A 59 17.02 7.95 8.50
CA LEU A 59 15.88 8.77 8.95
C LEU A 59 15.91 10.17 8.34
N ARG A 60 14.78 10.59 7.74
CA ARG A 60 14.67 11.87 7.03
C ARG A 60 13.64 12.81 7.63
N THR A 61 12.46 12.31 7.97
CA THR A 61 11.35 13.12 8.47
C THR A 61 10.88 12.63 9.84
N ARG A 62 10.40 13.57 10.65
CA ARG A 62 9.62 13.31 11.87
C ARG A 62 8.61 14.43 12.08
N HIS A 63 7.41 14.11 12.56
CA HIS A 63 6.40 15.10 12.91
C HIS A 63 5.37 14.54 13.90
N ASN A 64 4.56 15.45 14.46
CA ASN A 64 3.31 15.07 15.11
C ASN A 64 2.35 14.50 14.08
N GLU A 65 1.60 13.49 14.49
CA GLU A 65 0.47 12.97 13.77
C GLU A 65 -0.85 13.56 14.30
N VAL A 66 -1.97 13.16 13.70
CA VAL A 66 -3.30 13.73 13.97
C VAL A 66 -3.78 13.45 15.40
N ALA A 67 -3.52 12.25 15.96
CA ALA A 67 -3.92 11.96 17.33
C ALA A 67 -2.94 12.51 18.40
N PRO A 68 -3.43 12.85 19.60
CA PRO A 68 -2.56 13.26 20.71
C PRO A 68 -1.49 12.20 21.04
N ALA A 69 -0.24 12.65 21.16
CA ALA A 69 0.93 11.80 21.39
C ALA A 69 1.14 10.70 20.31
N GLN A 70 0.62 10.93 19.11
CA GLN A 70 0.96 10.17 17.91
C GLN A 70 2.04 10.91 17.12
N PHE A 71 2.99 10.16 16.57
CA PHE A 71 4.11 10.72 15.83
C PHE A 71 4.45 9.81 14.65
N GLU A 72 5.04 10.39 13.62
CA GLU A 72 5.59 9.67 12.47
C GLU A 72 7.09 9.90 12.36
N CYS A 73 7.82 8.90 11.85
CA CYS A 73 9.10 9.11 11.22
C CYS A 73 9.23 8.27 9.94
N ALA A 74 9.89 8.81 8.93
CA ALA A 74 10.15 8.08 7.69
C ALA A 74 11.65 8.14 7.32
N PRO A 75 12.28 6.98 7.12
CA PRO A 75 13.56 6.89 6.42
C PRO A 75 13.45 7.21 4.93
N ILE A 76 14.59 7.50 4.31
CA ILE A 76 14.73 7.45 2.84
C ILE A 76 14.46 6.00 2.40
N PHE A 77 13.83 5.81 1.24
CA PHE A 77 13.60 4.49 0.68
C PHE A 77 14.91 3.75 0.41
N GLU A 78 14.87 2.43 0.53
CA GLU A 78 16.00 1.53 0.33
C GLU A 78 15.54 0.30 -0.47
N GLU A 79 16.47 -0.60 -0.82
CA GLU A 79 16.11 -1.91 -1.35
C GLU A 79 15.20 -2.64 -0.36
N VAL A 80 14.16 -3.32 -0.87
CA VAL A 80 13.05 -3.85 -0.05
C VAL A 80 13.54 -4.69 1.13
N SER A 81 14.53 -5.57 0.93
CA SER A 81 15.06 -6.42 2.01
C SER A 81 15.73 -5.57 3.11
N VAL A 82 16.55 -4.59 2.71
CA VAL A 82 17.23 -3.69 3.65
C VAL A 82 16.24 -2.79 4.39
N ALA A 83 15.24 -2.26 3.68
CA ALA A 83 14.20 -1.42 4.26
C ALA A 83 13.37 -2.18 5.33
N VAL A 84 13.08 -3.46 5.09
CA VAL A 84 12.40 -4.33 6.06
C VAL A 84 13.26 -4.53 7.30
N ASP A 85 14.54 -4.88 7.13
CA ASP A 85 15.46 -5.09 8.25
C ASP A 85 15.65 -3.81 9.08
N HIS A 86 15.86 -2.68 8.40
CA HIS A 86 15.95 -1.36 9.03
C HIS A 86 14.65 -0.98 9.74
N ASN A 87 13.46 -1.34 9.22
CA ASN A 87 12.20 -1.09 9.91
C ASN A 87 12.09 -1.87 11.23
N LEU A 88 12.44 -3.16 11.23
CA LEU A 88 12.41 -4.00 12.44
C LEU A 88 13.40 -3.49 13.48
N LEU A 89 14.61 -3.14 13.04
CA LEU A 89 15.64 -2.58 13.91
C LEU A 89 15.22 -1.21 14.47
N LEU A 90 14.59 -0.37 13.65
CA LEU A 90 14.03 0.92 14.05
C LEU A 90 13.01 0.76 15.18
N MET A 91 12.12 -0.23 15.10
CA MET A 91 11.14 -0.51 16.17
C MET A 91 11.82 -0.95 17.49
N ASP A 92 12.87 -1.78 17.43
CA ASP A 92 13.65 -2.19 18.61
C ASP A 92 14.37 -1.00 19.25
N ILE A 93 15.03 -0.16 18.44
CA ILE A 93 15.70 1.06 18.93
C ILE A 93 14.67 1.98 19.60
N MET A 94 13.50 2.19 18.98
CA MET A 94 12.44 3.02 19.53
C MET A 94 12.02 2.57 20.93
N ASP A 95 11.77 1.28 21.16
CA ASP A 95 11.39 0.78 22.50
C ASP A 95 12.52 0.99 23.51
N ARG A 96 13.76 0.65 23.14
CA ARG A 96 14.93 0.77 24.04
C ARG A 96 15.20 2.21 24.43
N VAL A 97 15.21 3.11 23.45
CA VAL A 97 15.49 4.54 23.69
C VAL A 97 14.34 5.17 24.47
N ALA A 98 13.08 4.85 24.17
CA ALA A 98 11.95 5.41 24.90
C ALA A 98 12.02 5.15 26.41
N ARG A 99 12.46 3.96 26.83
CA ARG A 99 12.66 3.63 28.25
C ARG A 99 13.71 4.50 28.94
N ARG A 100 14.78 4.90 28.23
CA ARG A 100 15.80 5.85 28.75
C ARG A 100 15.16 7.21 29.09
N HIS A 101 14.15 7.61 28.33
CA HIS A 101 13.39 8.86 28.49
C HIS A 101 12.13 8.71 29.37
N LYS A 102 11.95 7.57 30.05
CA LYS A 102 10.75 7.24 30.86
C LYS A 102 9.46 7.30 30.03
N LEU A 103 9.56 6.90 28.77
CA LEU A 103 8.45 6.79 27.83
C LEU A 103 8.27 5.32 27.44
N ARG A 104 7.09 5.02 26.91
CA ARG A 104 6.77 3.73 26.27
C ARG A 104 6.19 4.05 24.90
N VAL A 105 6.69 3.35 23.88
CA VAL A 105 6.14 3.43 22.52
C VAL A 105 5.01 2.41 22.42
N LEU A 106 3.89 2.82 21.85
CA LEU A 106 2.75 1.95 21.59
C LEU A 106 2.65 1.73 20.09
N PHE A 107 2.98 0.53 19.63
CA PHE A 107 2.90 0.16 18.21
C PHE A 107 1.54 -0.39 17.80
N HIS A 108 0.65 -0.70 18.76
CA HIS A 108 -0.66 -1.25 18.45
C HIS A 108 -1.41 -0.32 17.48
N GLU A 109 -2.12 -0.87 16.49
CA GLU A 109 -2.76 -0.11 15.41
C GLU A 109 -3.84 0.85 15.92
N LYS A 110 -4.51 0.48 17.00
CA LYS A 110 -5.50 1.29 17.70
C LYS A 110 -5.30 1.29 19.22
N PRO A 111 -4.32 2.02 19.77
CA PRO A 111 -4.03 2.00 21.21
C PRO A 111 -5.16 2.61 22.04
N PHE A 112 -5.84 3.62 21.49
CA PHE A 112 -6.95 4.33 22.13
C PHE A 112 -8.17 4.37 21.22
N ALA A 113 -9.36 4.12 21.77
CA ALA A 113 -10.61 4.18 21.03
C ALA A 113 -11.00 5.64 20.71
N GLY A 114 -11.67 5.85 19.57
CA GLY A 114 -12.26 7.14 19.20
C GLY A 114 -11.31 8.22 18.65
N ILE A 115 -10.01 7.93 18.51
CA ILE A 115 -9.01 8.83 17.89
C ILE A 115 -8.28 8.15 16.72
N ASN A 116 -7.42 8.84 15.97
CA ASN A 116 -6.69 8.22 14.84
C ASN A 116 -5.90 6.98 15.26
N GLY A 117 -5.80 6.01 14.34
CA GLY A 117 -4.99 4.80 14.52
C GLY A 117 -3.60 4.97 13.91
N SER A 118 -2.68 4.05 14.22
CA SER A 118 -1.32 4.04 13.70
C SER A 118 -1.18 3.01 12.58
N GLY A 119 -0.74 3.45 11.40
CA GLY A 119 -0.41 2.60 10.25
C GLY A 119 1.09 2.53 9.99
N LYS A 120 1.49 1.68 9.05
CA LYS A 120 2.86 1.62 8.53
C LYS A 120 2.83 1.60 7.00
N HIS A 121 2.79 2.78 6.40
CA HIS A 121 2.59 2.89 4.96
C HIS A 121 3.82 2.37 4.20
N ASN A 122 3.60 1.45 3.26
CA ASN A 122 4.66 0.91 2.44
C ASN A 122 4.67 1.64 1.09
N ASN A 123 5.64 2.55 0.94
CA ASN A 123 5.92 3.22 -0.31
C ASN A 123 6.74 2.28 -1.21
N TRP A 124 6.11 1.73 -2.23
CA TRP A 124 6.67 0.70 -3.09
C TRP A 124 6.87 1.21 -4.53
N SER A 125 8.04 0.93 -5.08
CA SER A 125 8.40 1.29 -6.46
C SER A 125 9.38 0.27 -7.06
N MET A 126 9.53 0.30 -8.38
CA MET A 126 10.48 -0.55 -9.10
C MET A 126 11.43 0.32 -9.92
N ALA A 127 12.72 0.08 -9.77
CA ALA A 127 13.76 0.73 -10.56
C ALA A 127 14.66 -0.30 -11.23
N THR A 128 15.20 0.04 -12.40
CA THR A 128 16.25 -0.76 -13.05
C THR A 128 17.58 -0.60 -12.32
N ASP A 129 18.51 -1.52 -12.58
CA ASP A 129 19.93 -1.43 -12.18
C ASP A 129 20.63 -0.15 -12.69
N THR A 130 20.11 0.43 -13.78
CA THR A 130 20.55 1.71 -14.35
C THR A 130 19.91 2.94 -13.70
N GLY A 131 19.08 2.78 -12.67
CA GLY A 131 18.44 3.86 -11.92
C GLY A 131 17.17 4.44 -12.54
N VAL A 132 16.56 3.76 -13.52
CA VAL A 132 15.31 4.23 -14.14
C VAL A 132 14.13 3.75 -13.31
N ASN A 133 13.39 4.67 -12.69
CA ASN A 133 12.12 4.37 -12.04
C ASN A 133 11.05 4.04 -13.09
N LEU A 134 10.53 2.82 -13.05
CA LEU A 134 9.54 2.28 -13.98
C LEU A 134 8.12 2.82 -13.73
N LEU A 135 7.91 3.44 -12.58
CA LEU A 135 6.66 4.08 -12.16
C LEU A 135 6.70 5.59 -12.25
N ALA A 136 7.79 6.17 -12.75
CA ALA A 136 7.82 7.58 -13.10
C ALA A 136 7.30 7.77 -14.53
N PRO A 137 6.31 8.68 -14.74
CA PRO A 137 5.95 9.12 -16.07
C PRO A 137 7.18 9.63 -16.82
N GLY A 138 7.28 9.28 -18.10
CA GLY A 138 8.35 9.73 -18.97
C GLY A 138 7.98 10.99 -19.77
N LYS A 139 8.91 11.42 -20.64
CA LYS A 139 8.75 12.63 -21.48
C LYS A 139 8.49 12.34 -22.96
N THR A 140 8.66 11.08 -23.36
CA THR A 140 8.51 10.64 -24.76
C THR A 140 7.43 9.56 -24.84
N PRO A 141 6.78 9.39 -26.01
CA PRO A 141 5.79 8.33 -26.18
C PRO A 141 6.33 6.93 -25.84
N LYS A 142 7.61 6.66 -26.11
CA LYS A 142 8.25 5.38 -25.81
C LYS A 142 8.42 5.16 -24.31
N THR A 143 8.93 6.16 -23.59
CA THR A 143 9.08 6.09 -22.13
C THR A 143 7.74 6.06 -21.42
N ASN A 144 6.72 6.71 -21.98
CA ASN A 144 5.35 6.68 -21.45
C ASN A 144 4.66 5.35 -21.68
N LEU A 145 4.90 4.69 -22.83
CA LEU A 145 4.43 3.32 -23.04
C LEU A 145 5.05 2.36 -22.01
N MET A 146 6.34 2.53 -21.68
CA MET A 146 7.00 1.75 -20.64
C MET A 146 6.35 1.98 -19.26
N PHE A 147 6.16 3.24 -18.87
CA PHE A 147 5.45 3.59 -17.63
C PHE A 147 4.06 2.94 -17.59
N LEU A 148 3.23 3.16 -18.62
CA LEU A 148 1.89 2.59 -18.72
C LEU A 148 1.90 1.06 -18.64
N THR A 149 2.92 0.43 -19.22
CA THR A 149 3.06 -1.02 -19.17
C THR A 149 3.17 -1.52 -17.74
N PHE A 150 4.11 -0.97 -16.96
CA PHE A 150 4.26 -1.37 -15.56
C PHE A 150 3.08 -0.93 -14.70
N PHE A 151 2.61 0.29 -14.90
CA PHE A 151 1.50 0.88 -14.15
C PHE A 151 0.22 0.04 -14.25
N VAL A 152 -0.23 -0.29 -15.47
CA VAL A 152 -1.44 -1.10 -15.67
C VAL A 152 -1.25 -2.54 -15.19
N ASN A 153 -0.06 -3.13 -15.37
CA ASN A 153 0.23 -4.47 -14.83
C ASN A 153 0.16 -4.51 -13.30
N ILE A 154 0.59 -3.46 -12.61
CA ILE A 154 0.45 -3.41 -11.14
C ILE A 154 -1.02 -3.34 -10.74
N ILE A 155 -1.81 -2.50 -11.41
CA ILE A 155 -3.26 -2.42 -11.15
C ILE A 155 -3.92 -3.78 -11.39
N LYS A 156 -3.53 -4.48 -12.47
CA LYS A 156 -4.00 -5.84 -12.77
C LYS A 156 -3.65 -6.85 -11.69
N ALA A 157 -2.41 -6.84 -11.21
CA ALA A 157 -2.00 -7.70 -10.11
C ALA A 157 -2.80 -7.40 -8.82
N VAL A 158 -3.01 -6.14 -8.49
CA VAL A 158 -3.80 -5.75 -7.30
C VAL A 158 -5.28 -6.14 -7.46
N HIS A 159 -5.85 -5.99 -8.65
CA HIS A 159 -7.22 -6.41 -8.96
C HIS A 159 -7.39 -7.93 -8.73
N ASP A 160 -6.55 -8.74 -9.37
CA ASP A 160 -6.69 -10.20 -9.39
C ASP A 160 -6.39 -10.86 -8.04
N TYR A 161 -5.60 -10.22 -7.18
CA TYR A 161 -5.17 -10.73 -5.87
C TYR A 161 -5.58 -9.81 -4.72
N SER A 162 -6.66 -9.04 -4.90
CA SER A 162 -7.19 -8.10 -3.90
C SER A 162 -7.52 -8.79 -2.56
N ASP A 163 -8.11 -9.98 -2.58
CA ASP A 163 -8.39 -10.76 -1.37
C ASP A 163 -7.12 -11.16 -0.61
N LEU A 164 -6.07 -11.54 -1.33
CA LEU A 164 -4.77 -11.89 -0.75
C LEU A 164 -4.08 -10.65 -0.14
N LEU A 165 -4.21 -9.49 -0.78
CA LEU A 165 -3.74 -8.22 -0.22
C LEU A 165 -4.51 -7.83 1.05
N ARG A 166 -5.83 -8.07 1.11
CA ARG A 166 -6.61 -7.89 2.35
C ARG A 166 -6.15 -8.85 3.45
N ALA A 167 -5.80 -10.09 3.10
CA ALA A 167 -5.32 -11.08 4.05
C ALA A 167 -3.93 -10.75 4.60
N CYS A 168 -3.03 -10.15 3.81
CA CYS A 168 -1.67 -9.86 4.26
C CYS A 168 -1.57 -8.76 5.34
N ILE A 169 -2.61 -7.94 5.45
CA ILE A 169 -2.74 -6.88 6.46
C ILE A 169 -3.73 -7.25 7.58
N ALA A 170 -4.23 -8.48 7.60
CA ALA A 170 -5.17 -8.95 8.61
C ALA A 170 -4.44 -9.22 9.94
N SER A 171 -4.95 -8.62 11.02
CA SER A 171 -4.54 -8.90 12.40
C SER A 171 -5.62 -8.40 13.35
N ALA A 172 -5.65 -8.94 14.58
CA ALA A 172 -6.59 -8.48 15.60
C ALA A 172 -6.45 -6.97 15.87
N GLY A 173 -5.21 -6.46 15.91
CA GLY A 173 -4.94 -5.04 16.10
C GLY A 173 -5.45 -4.19 14.94
N ASN A 174 -5.18 -4.60 13.69
CA ASN A 174 -5.54 -3.83 12.51
C ASN A 174 -7.05 -3.85 12.22
N ASP A 175 -7.79 -4.90 12.62
CA ASP A 175 -9.25 -4.93 12.54
C ASP A 175 -9.91 -3.79 13.35
N HIS A 176 -9.25 -3.28 14.40
CA HIS A 176 -9.71 -2.10 15.13
C HIS A 176 -9.35 -0.76 14.46
N ARG A 177 -8.46 -0.78 13.47
CA ARG A 177 -7.97 0.41 12.78
C ARG A 177 -8.69 0.65 11.47
N LEU A 178 -8.83 -0.36 10.63
CA LEU A 178 -9.33 -0.23 9.26
C LEU A 178 -10.75 0.33 9.21
N GLY A 179 -11.01 1.20 8.21
CA GLY A 179 -12.33 1.78 7.94
C GLY A 179 -12.72 2.97 8.82
N ALA A 180 -11.78 3.58 9.54
CA ALA A 180 -12.05 4.77 10.36
C ALA A 180 -10.81 5.68 10.48
N ASN A 181 -11.04 6.98 10.65
CA ASN A 181 -10.02 7.98 11.03
C ASN A 181 -8.71 7.86 10.22
N GLU A 182 -8.79 8.12 8.90
CA GLU A 182 -7.68 8.07 7.92
C GLU A 182 -7.06 6.69 7.66
N ALA A 183 -7.54 5.62 8.31
CA ALA A 183 -7.20 4.27 7.91
C ALA A 183 -8.12 3.77 6.80
N PRO A 184 -7.61 3.16 5.72
CA PRO A 184 -8.44 2.69 4.62
C PRO A 184 -9.42 1.59 5.05
N PRO A 185 -10.56 1.40 4.35
CA PRO A 185 -11.49 0.30 4.63
C PRO A 185 -10.87 -1.06 4.28
N ALA A 186 -11.54 -2.14 4.68
CA ALA A 186 -11.15 -3.51 4.36
C ALA A 186 -11.33 -3.89 2.87
N ILE A 187 -11.95 -3.02 2.07
CA ILE A 187 -12.13 -3.18 0.63
C ILE A 187 -10.85 -2.72 -0.04
N ILE A 188 -10.12 -3.64 -0.68
CA ILE A 188 -8.94 -3.28 -1.46
C ILE A 188 -9.38 -2.56 -2.74
N SER A 189 -8.90 -1.35 -2.93
CA SER A 189 -9.12 -0.53 -4.13
C SER A 189 -7.85 0.23 -4.47
N VAL A 190 -7.74 0.66 -5.73
CA VAL A 190 -6.59 1.41 -6.23
C VAL A 190 -7.01 2.82 -6.58
N PHE A 191 -6.30 3.80 -6.01
CA PHE A 191 -6.40 5.20 -6.38
C PHE A 191 -5.28 5.57 -7.34
N ILE A 192 -5.61 6.21 -8.46
CA ILE A 192 -4.61 6.63 -9.47
C ILE A 192 -4.66 8.12 -9.78
N GLY A 193 -5.66 8.85 -9.30
CA GLY A 193 -5.84 10.26 -9.57
C GLY A 193 -6.60 10.50 -10.87
N GLN A 194 -7.40 11.57 -10.89
CA GLN A 194 -8.30 11.88 -12.01
C GLN A 194 -7.58 12.02 -13.36
N GLN A 195 -6.33 12.51 -13.34
CA GLN A 195 -5.55 12.71 -14.56
C GLN A 195 -5.18 11.37 -15.20
N LEU A 196 -4.66 10.42 -14.42
CA LEU A 196 -4.29 9.10 -14.93
C LEU A 196 -5.53 8.27 -15.27
N THR A 197 -6.63 8.41 -14.53
CA THR A 197 -7.92 7.81 -14.90
C THR A 197 -8.35 8.21 -16.31
N ARG A 198 -8.32 9.52 -16.64
CA ARG A 198 -8.64 9.99 -18.00
C ARG A 198 -7.67 9.47 -19.07
N VAL A 199 -6.39 9.30 -18.72
CA VAL A 199 -5.41 8.69 -19.64
C VAL A 199 -5.80 7.24 -19.92
N LEU A 200 -6.14 6.45 -18.90
CA LEU A 200 -6.56 5.05 -19.08
C LEU A 200 -7.87 4.94 -19.89
N GLU A 201 -8.87 5.79 -19.60
CA GLU A 201 -10.10 5.89 -20.40
C GLU A 201 -9.82 6.23 -21.87
N GLY A 202 -8.85 7.11 -22.13
CA GLY A 202 -8.40 7.44 -23.49
C GLY A 202 -7.77 6.26 -24.23
N LEU A 203 -7.03 5.40 -23.53
CA LEU A 203 -6.40 4.19 -24.12
C LEU A 203 -7.44 3.10 -24.42
N GLU A 204 -8.53 3.04 -23.64
CA GLU A 204 -9.61 2.07 -23.82
C GLU A 204 -10.39 2.26 -25.13
N ASN A 205 -10.67 3.51 -25.49
CA ASN A 205 -11.56 3.87 -26.60
C ASN A 205 -10.96 3.67 -28.01
N VAL A 206 -9.85 2.94 -28.11
CA VAL A 206 -9.06 2.78 -29.34
C VAL A 206 -9.38 1.45 -30.02
N SER A 207 -9.44 1.45 -31.35
CA SER A 207 -9.87 0.33 -32.19
C SER A 207 -9.06 -0.97 -32.01
N ASP A 208 -9.74 -2.12 -32.15
CA ASP A 208 -9.14 -3.46 -32.01
C ASP A 208 -8.11 -3.79 -33.11
N GLY A 209 -6.98 -4.40 -32.71
CA GLY A 209 -6.04 -5.01 -33.64
C GLY A 209 -4.95 -4.07 -34.17
N LYS A 210 -4.70 -4.12 -35.49
CA LYS A 210 -3.65 -3.31 -36.12
C LYS A 210 -4.13 -1.87 -36.27
N LEU A 211 -3.70 -1.01 -35.36
CA LEU A 211 -3.97 0.43 -35.40
C LEU A 211 -3.53 1.03 -36.75
N SER A 212 -4.36 1.89 -37.31
CA SER A 212 -4.00 2.68 -38.50
C SER A 212 -2.86 3.66 -38.17
N PRO A 213 -2.08 4.12 -39.16
CA PRO A 213 -1.04 5.13 -38.94
C PRO A 213 -1.56 6.42 -38.28
N GLN A 214 -2.80 6.80 -38.57
CA GLN A 214 -3.43 8.00 -38.04
C GLN A 214 -3.80 7.83 -36.56
N GLU A 215 -4.42 6.70 -36.19
CA GLU A 215 -4.72 6.37 -34.78
C GLU A 215 -3.45 6.23 -33.94
N LYS A 216 -2.38 5.61 -34.48
CA LYS A 216 -1.09 5.54 -33.79
C LYS A 216 -0.50 6.91 -33.50
N THR A 217 -0.63 7.82 -34.45
CA THR A 217 -0.10 9.17 -34.34
C THR A 217 -0.91 9.96 -33.31
N ASP A 218 -2.23 9.87 -33.38
CA ASP A 218 -3.14 10.51 -32.43
C ASP A 218 -2.92 10.01 -31.00
N LEU A 219 -2.86 8.70 -30.80
CA LEU A 219 -2.59 8.10 -29.51
C LEU A 219 -1.23 8.53 -28.95
N LYS A 220 -0.17 8.48 -29.79
CA LYS A 220 1.19 8.85 -29.37
C LYS A 220 1.31 10.33 -29.04
N LEU A 221 0.59 11.21 -29.73
CA LEU A 221 0.70 12.66 -29.55
C LEU A 221 -0.27 13.21 -28.51
N ASN A 222 -1.48 12.66 -28.43
CA ASN A 222 -2.57 13.23 -27.64
C ASN A 222 -2.87 12.49 -26.33
N VAL A 223 -2.52 11.20 -26.23
CA VAL A 223 -2.76 10.40 -25.01
C VAL A 223 -1.43 10.07 -24.33
N VAL A 224 -0.56 9.32 -25.01
CA VAL A 224 0.72 8.86 -24.46
C VAL A 224 1.75 9.99 -24.40
N GLY A 225 1.69 10.96 -25.33
CA GLY A 225 2.60 12.11 -25.37
C GLY A 225 2.25 13.24 -24.41
N LYS A 226 1.06 13.21 -23.82
CA LYS A 226 0.55 14.25 -22.90
C LYS A 226 0.36 13.76 -21.47
N ILE A 227 0.96 12.64 -21.08
CA ILE A 227 0.97 12.25 -19.66
C ILE A 227 1.66 13.40 -18.91
N PRO A 228 0.93 14.16 -18.07
CA PRO A 228 1.50 15.31 -17.40
C PRO A 228 2.61 14.84 -16.45
N ASP A 229 3.55 15.74 -16.13
CA ASP A 229 4.37 15.54 -14.95
C ASP A 229 3.39 15.41 -13.78
N VAL A 230 3.27 14.20 -13.22
CA VAL A 230 2.30 13.93 -12.16
C VAL A 230 2.75 14.70 -10.92
N LEU A 231 2.21 15.90 -10.77
CA LEU A 231 2.26 16.66 -9.53
C LEU A 231 1.50 15.87 -8.46
N LEU A 232 1.82 16.10 -7.19
CA LEU A 232 1.04 15.57 -6.07
C LEU A 232 -0.45 15.88 -6.30
N ASP A 233 -1.22 14.86 -6.65
CA ASP A 233 -2.66 14.98 -6.83
C ASP A 233 -3.29 15.00 -5.43
N ASN A 234 -3.73 16.17 -5.01
CA ASN A 234 -4.39 16.38 -3.71
C ASN A 234 -5.88 16.01 -3.74
N THR A 235 -6.36 15.32 -4.78
CA THR A 235 -7.76 14.84 -4.85
C THR A 235 -8.06 13.67 -3.92
N ASP A 236 -7.04 12.95 -3.45
CA ASP A 236 -7.14 11.96 -2.37
C ASP A 236 -7.26 12.63 -0.99
N ARG A 237 -8.29 13.48 -0.85
CA ARG A 237 -8.49 14.39 0.29
C ARG A 237 -8.49 13.70 1.65
N ASN A 238 -8.87 12.42 1.70
CA ASN A 238 -9.06 11.67 2.94
C ASN A 238 -8.09 10.48 3.10
N ARG A 239 -7.15 10.30 2.16
CA ARG A 239 -6.22 9.16 2.12
C ARG A 239 -6.89 7.78 2.27
N THR A 240 -8.15 7.66 1.86
CA THR A 240 -8.98 6.48 2.15
C THR A 240 -8.63 5.26 1.32
N SER A 241 -7.87 5.42 0.24
CA SER A 241 -7.51 4.30 -0.61
C SER A 241 -6.47 3.39 0.06
N PRO A 242 -6.67 2.07 0.07
CA PRO A 242 -5.67 1.10 0.55
C PRO A 242 -4.38 1.16 -0.26
N PHE A 243 -4.45 1.33 -1.58
CA PHE A 243 -3.31 1.27 -2.49
C PHE A 243 -3.34 2.46 -3.46
N ALA A 244 -2.53 3.48 -3.20
CA ALA A 244 -2.62 4.76 -3.92
C ALA A 244 -1.37 5.04 -4.75
N PHE A 245 -1.53 5.41 -6.01
CA PHE A 245 -0.43 5.93 -6.81
C PHE A 245 -0.14 7.37 -6.41
N THR A 246 1.08 7.64 -5.94
CA THR A 246 1.49 8.95 -5.42
C THR A 246 2.56 9.60 -6.30
N GLY A 247 2.36 9.49 -7.62
CA GLY A 247 3.13 10.19 -8.66
C GLY A 247 4.28 9.39 -9.27
N ASN A 248 5.06 8.68 -8.46
CA ASN A 248 6.19 7.88 -8.93
C ASN A 248 6.37 6.54 -8.21
N LYS A 249 5.37 6.14 -7.43
CA LYS A 249 5.34 4.96 -6.57
C LYS A 249 3.90 4.67 -6.16
N PHE A 250 3.64 3.46 -5.69
CA PHE A 250 2.40 3.14 -4.99
C PHE A 250 2.63 3.19 -3.47
N GLU A 251 1.62 3.63 -2.73
CA GLU A 251 1.59 3.66 -1.28
C GLU A 251 0.55 2.65 -0.79
N PHE A 252 1.00 1.60 -0.10
CA PHE A 252 0.12 0.62 0.53
C PHE A 252 -0.14 1.03 1.99
N ARG A 253 -1.30 1.65 2.22
CA ARG A 253 -1.69 2.29 3.50
C ARG A 253 -2.38 1.35 4.49
N ALA A 254 -2.88 0.21 4.01
CA ALA A 254 -3.64 -0.72 4.84
C ALA A 254 -2.78 -1.50 5.86
N VAL A 255 -1.45 -1.47 5.73
CA VAL A 255 -0.54 -2.20 6.61
C VAL A 255 -0.55 -1.62 8.04
N GLY A 256 -0.70 -2.52 9.03
CA GLY A 256 -0.72 -2.18 10.45
C GLY A 256 0.65 -1.72 10.97
N SER A 257 0.66 -0.91 12.04
CA SER A 257 1.88 -0.38 12.66
C SER A 257 2.73 -1.43 13.36
N THR A 258 2.13 -2.52 13.86
CA THR A 258 2.88 -3.66 14.43
C THR A 258 3.41 -4.60 13.36
N ALA A 259 2.79 -4.62 12.17
CA ALA A 259 3.05 -5.62 11.15
C ALA A 259 4.49 -5.57 10.64
N ASN A 260 5.07 -6.74 10.36
CA ASN A 260 6.31 -6.85 9.61
C ASN A 260 6.03 -6.56 8.12
N CYS A 261 6.69 -5.54 7.57
CA CYS A 261 6.55 -5.15 6.16
C CYS A 261 6.86 -6.30 5.18
N ALA A 262 7.70 -7.26 5.57
CA ALA A 262 8.02 -8.43 4.76
C ALA A 262 6.79 -9.18 4.26
N ASN A 263 5.74 -9.30 5.08
CA ASN A 263 4.53 -10.05 4.72
C ASN A 263 3.80 -9.39 3.54
N ALA A 264 3.57 -8.08 3.63
CA ALA A 264 2.95 -7.30 2.56
C ALA A 264 3.84 -7.23 1.32
N MET A 265 5.15 -7.01 1.49
CA MET A 265 6.09 -6.87 0.37
C MET A 265 6.31 -8.19 -0.38
N THR A 266 6.35 -9.32 0.32
CA THR A 266 6.43 -10.65 -0.32
C THR A 266 5.25 -10.87 -1.25
N ILE A 267 4.03 -10.55 -0.79
CA ILE A 267 2.82 -10.70 -1.60
C ILE A 267 2.81 -9.73 -2.77
N VAL A 268 3.01 -8.42 -2.53
CA VAL A 268 3.03 -7.40 -3.60
C VAL A 268 4.06 -7.75 -4.68
N ASN A 269 5.28 -8.10 -4.28
CA ASN A 269 6.33 -8.47 -5.23
C ASN A 269 5.97 -9.75 -6.01
N THR A 270 5.40 -10.76 -5.35
CA THR A 270 5.03 -12.04 -5.99
C THR A 270 3.92 -11.84 -7.02
N ILE A 271 2.84 -11.15 -6.68
CA ILE A 271 1.70 -10.94 -7.57
C ILE A 271 2.09 -10.08 -8.79
N VAL A 272 2.93 -9.05 -8.58
CA VAL A 272 3.42 -8.20 -9.67
C VAL A 272 4.37 -9.00 -10.57
N ALA A 273 5.29 -9.79 -9.99
CA ALA A 273 6.22 -10.60 -10.78
C ALA A 273 5.48 -11.65 -11.62
N LYS A 274 4.44 -12.29 -11.07
CA LYS A 274 3.55 -13.21 -11.80
C LYS A 274 2.82 -12.51 -12.95
N GLN A 275 2.19 -11.38 -12.66
CA GLN A 275 1.47 -10.59 -13.68
C GLN A 275 2.40 -10.12 -14.81
N LEU A 276 3.64 -9.74 -14.51
CA LEU A 276 4.61 -9.35 -15.54
C LEU A 276 5.07 -10.53 -16.41
N LYS A 277 5.16 -11.75 -15.85
CA LYS A 277 5.43 -12.97 -16.63
C LYS A 277 4.27 -13.28 -17.58
N ASP A 278 3.04 -13.22 -17.09
CA ASP A 278 1.83 -13.48 -17.88
C ASP A 278 1.71 -12.47 -19.02
N PHE A 279 1.84 -11.18 -18.70
CA PHE A 279 1.86 -10.12 -19.69
C PHE A 279 2.93 -10.34 -20.77
N LYS A 280 4.14 -10.75 -20.40
CA LYS A 280 5.21 -11.03 -21.36
C LYS A 280 4.83 -12.18 -22.30
N ALA A 281 4.27 -13.26 -21.77
CA ALA A 281 3.83 -14.41 -22.56
C ALA A 281 2.70 -14.04 -23.52
N GLU A 282 1.72 -13.25 -23.08
CA GLU A 282 0.63 -12.74 -23.93
C GLU A 282 1.16 -11.84 -25.05
N VAL A 283 2.09 -10.94 -24.75
CA VAL A 283 2.71 -10.04 -25.75
C VAL A 283 3.46 -10.87 -26.79
N ASP A 284 4.26 -11.83 -26.36
CA ASP A 284 5.02 -12.70 -27.28
C ASP A 284 4.09 -13.51 -28.17
N ALA A 285 3.00 -14.05 -27.62
CA ALA A 285 2.00 -14.77 -28.40
C ALA A 285 1.41 -13.90 -29.52
N LEU A 286 1.09 -12.63 -29.26
CA LEU A 286 0.60 -11.71 -30.30
C LEU A 286 1.66 -11.38 -31.35
N VAL A 287 2.93 -11.23 -30.94
CA VAL A 287 4.04 -10.95 -31.86
C VAL A 287 4.31 -12.14 -32.77
N GLU A 288 4.40 -13.34 -32.21
CA GLU A 288 4.77 -14.57 -32.92
C GLU A 288 3.62 -15.11 -33.78
N THR A 289 2.40 -15.18 -33.24
CA THR A 289 1.27 -15.82 -33.95
C THR A 289 0.56 -14.88 -34.91
N LYS A 290 0.46 -13.58 -34.58
CA LYS A 290 -0.26 -12.58 -35.40
C LYS A 290 0.68 -11.65 -36.17
N GLY A 291 1.99 -11.82 -36.06
CA GLY A 291 3.00 -10.99 -36.73
C GLY A 291 2.88 -9.50 -36.36
N MET A 292 2.43 -9.21 -35.15
CA MET A 292 2.17 -7.86 -34.68
C MET A 292 3.48 -7.17 -34.28
N LYS A 293 3.59 -5.85 -34.51
CA LYS A 293 4.75 -5.09 -33.98
C LYS A 293 4.67 -5.06 -32.46
N LYS A 294 5.82 -5.12 -31.78
CA LYS A 294 5.91 -5.15 -30.31
C LYS A 294 5.08 -4.05 -29.63
N ASP A 295 5.22 -2.80 -30.07
CA ASP A 295 4.46 -1.67 -29.49
C ASP A 295 2.94 -1.84 -29.65
N ASP A 296 2.49 -2.40 -30.77
CA ASP A 296 1.07 -2.64 -31.03
C ASP A 296 0.55 -3.81 -30.17
N ALA A 297 1.35 -4.85 -29.96
CA ALA A 297 1.01 -5.99 -29.11
C ALA A 297 0.87 -5.58 -27.64
N ILE A 298 1.84 -4.81 -27.14
CA ILE A 298 1.78 -4.20 -25.80
C ILE A 298 0.48 -3.41 -25.66
N PHE A 299 0.21 -2.51 -26.61
CA PHE A 299 -0.97 -1.65 -26.54
C PHE A 299 -2.28 -2.44 -26.49
N ASN A 300 -2.43 -3.48 -27.32
CA ASN A 300 -3.64 -4.30 -27.34
C ASN A 300 -3.89 -4.98 -25.99
N ILE A 301 -2.85 -5.54 -25.35
CA ILE A 301 -2.99 -6.21 -24.05
C ILE A 301 -3.28 -5.21 -22.94
N LEU A 302 -2.55 -4.07 -22.92
CA LEU A 302 -2.81 -3.04 -21.91
C LEU A 302 -4.25 -2.52 -21.98
N ARG A 303 -4.81 -2.41 -23.17
CA ARG A 303 -6.21 -2.02 -23.34
C ARG A 303 -7.18 -3.03 -22.72
N GLU A 304 -6.97 -4.33 -22.92
CA GLU A 304 -7.83 -5.34 -22.30
C GLU A 304 -7.69 -5.34 -20.78
N TYR A 305 -6.46 -5.21 -20.25
CA TYR A 305 -6.25 -5.08 -18.80
C TYR A 305 -6.90 -3.84 -18.20
N ILE A 306 -6.91 -2.71 -18.93
CA ILE A 306 -7.62 -1.50 -18.49
C ILE A 306 -9.12 -1.78 -18.36
N LYS A 307 -9.73 -2.52 -19.30
CA LYS A 307 -11.15 -2.89 -19.22
C LYS A 307 -11.44 -3.78 -18.01
N GLU A 308 -10.60 -4.79 -17.79
CA GLU A 308 -10.75 -5.75 -16.68
C GLU A 308 -10.58 -5.07 -15.31
N THR A 309 -9.63 -4.14 -15.18
CA THR A 309 -9.27 -3.53 -13.90
C THR A 309 -10.17 -2.38 -13.46
N LYS A 310 -11.16 -1.98 -14.26
CA LYS A 310 -12.11 -0.91 -13.88
C LYS A 310 -12.76 -1.13 -12.51
N ALA A 311 -13.02 -2.39 -12.16
CA ALA A 311 -13.65 -2.73 -10.89
C ALA A 311 -12.84 -2.25 -9.67
N ILE A 312 -11.49 -2.35 -9.72
CA ILE A 312 -10.61 -2.01 -8.58
C ILE A 312 -10.33 -0.51 -8.47
N LEU A 313 -10.50 0.26 -9.56
CA LEU A 313 -10.18 1.69 -9.59
C LEU A 313 -11.26 2.52 -8.89
N PHE A 314 -10.86 3.29 -7.87
CA PHE A 314 -11.77 4.11 -7.09
C PHE A 314 -11.13 5.42 -6.62
N GLU A 315 -11.80 6.53 -6.94
CA GLU A 315 -11.34 7.91 -6.72
C GLU A 315 -12.20 8.65 -5.67
N GLY A 316 -13.18 7.97 -5.07
CA GLY A 316 -14.16 8.55 -4.16
C GLY A 316 -13.81 8.39 -2.68
N ASP A 317 -14.78 8.67 -1.82
CA ASP A 317 -14.67 8.48 -0.38
C ASP A 317 -14.85 6.99 0.00
N GLY A 318 -13.75 6.34 0.38
CA GLY A 318 -13.72 4.94 0.79
C GLY A 318 -14.48 4.64 2.09
N TYR A 319 -14.89 5.66 2.85
CA TYR A 319 -15.70 5.48 4.07
C TYR A 319 -17.20 5.49 3.84
N SER A 320 -17.63 5.91 2.65
CA SER A 320 -19.06 6.04 2.38
C SER A 320 -19.75 4.67 2.31
N ASP A 321 -20.96 4.57 2.90
CA ASP A 321 -21.82 3.38 2.71
C ASP A 321 -22.11 3.13 1.23
N ALA A 322 -22.14 4.21 0.43
CA ALA A 322 -22.25 4.14 -1.03
C ALA A 322 -21.10 3.35 -1.67
N TRP A 323 -19.88 3.49 -1.15
CA TRP A 323 -18.74 2.71 -1.62
C TRP A 323 -18.86 1.23 -1.26
N GLU A 324 -19.32 0.89 -0.05
CA GLU A 324 -19.52 -0.53 0.31
C GLU A 324 -20.49 -1.23 -0.66
N VAL A 325 -21.60 -0.58 -0.99
CA VAL A 325 -22.62 -1.11 -1.92
C VAL A 325 -22.08 -1.17 -3.36
N GLU A 326 -21.34 -0.16 -3.79
CA GLU A 326 -20.77 -0.11 -5.13
C GLU A 326 -19.64 -1.13 -5.32
N ALA A 327 -18.77 -1.30 -4.32
CA ALA A 327 -17.71 -2.29 -4.30
C ALA A 327 -18.27 -3.72 -4.43
N GLU A 328 -19.35 -4.04 -3.72
CA GLU A 328 -20.03 -5.33 -3.85
C GLU A 328 -20.57 -5.56 -5.26
N LYS A 329 -21.19 -4.54 -5.88
CA LYS A 329 -21.66 -4.62 -7.28
C LYS A 329 -20.52 -4.84 -8.27
N ARG A 330 -19.33 -4.29 -7.97
CA ARG A 330 -18.11 -4.47 -8.76
C ARG A 330 -17.40 -5.81 -8.49
N GLY A 331 -17.89 -6.60 -7.54
CA GLY A 331 -17.30 -7.89 -7.17
C GLY A 331 -16.09 -7.79 -6.25
N LEU A 332 -15.88 -6.66 -5.57
CA LEU A 332 -14.81 -6.48 -4.59
C LEU A 332 -15.23 -7.00 -3.21
N SER A 333 -14.39 -7.84 -2.60
CA SER A 333 -14.66 -8.39 -1.27
C SER A 333 -14.50 -7.35 -0.16
N ASN A 334 -15.34 -7.46 0.87
CA ASN A 334 -15.26 -6.66 2.10
C ASN A 334 -15.09 -7.57 3.34
N PHE A 335 -13.89 -8.10 3.55
CA PHE A 335 -13.61 -8.93 4.73
C PHE A 335 -13.31 -8.07 5.97
N LYS A 336 -14.36 -7.75 6.74
CA LYS A 336 -14.24 -6.92 7.96
C LYS A 336 -13.49 -7.58 9.13
N THR A 337 -13.29 -8.90 9.10
CA THR A 337 -12.62 -9.62 10.19
C THR A 337 -11.48 -10.50 9.70
N THR A 338 -10.43 -10.61 10.53
CA THR A 338 -9.20 -11.35 10.24
C THR A 338 -9.47 -12.83 9.87
N PRO A 339 -10.26 -13.63 10.62
CA PRO A 339 -10.47 -15.04 10.26
C PRO A 339 -11.15 -15.24 8.90
N LYS A 340 -11.95 -14.28 8.43
CA LYS A 340 -12.55 -14.34 7.09
C LYS A 340 -11.53 -13.96 6.02
N ALA A 341 -10.76 -12.90 6.26
CA ALA A 341 -9.73 -12.44 5.34
C ALA A 341 -8.62 -13.48 5.14
N LEU A 342 -8.14 -14.11 6.23
CA LEU A 342 -7.03 -15.06 6.18
C LEU A 342 -7.30 -16.27 5.28
N LYS A 343 -8.56 -16.66 5.06
CA LYS A 343 -8.93 -17.75 4.14
C LYS A 343 -8.40 -17.54 2.72
N ALA A 344 -8.18 -16.30 2.29
CA ALA A 344 -7.59 -16.02 0.99
C ALA A 344 -6.17 -16.62 0.86
N LYS A 345 -5.40 -16.72 1.96
CA LYS A 345 -4.02 -17.26 1.95
C LYS A 345 -3.95 -18.74 1.57
N VAL A 346 -5.02 -19.49 1.80
CA VAL A 346 -5.14 -20.92 1.47
C VAL A 346 -6.11 -21.16 0.30
N SER A 347 -6.47 -20.10 -0.43
CA SER A 347 -7.25 -20.24 -1.66
C SER A 347 -6.43 -20.98 -2.73
N LYS A 348 -7.12 -21.73 -3.60
CA LYS A 348 -6.45 -22.42 -4.73
C LYS A 348 -5.64 -21.46 -5.60
N GLN A 349 -6.16 -20.25 -5.82
CA GLN A 349 -5.48 -19.20 -6.58
C GLN A 349 -4.18 -18.78 -5.89
N THR A 350 -4.21 -18.57 -4.58
CA THR A 350 -3.02 -18.17 -3.81
C THR A 350 -1.96 -19.28 -3.77
N LEU A 351 -2.37 -20.51 -3.47
CA LEU A 351 -1.44 -21.64 -3.42
C LEU A 351 -0.73 -21.83 -4.78
N ALA A 352 -1.49 -21.76 -5.88
CA ALA A 352 -0.95 -21.89 -7.23
C ALA A 352 0.08 -20.82 -7.57
N ILE A 353 -0.14 -19.54 -7.23
CA ILE A 353 0.85 -18.50 -7.56
C ILE A 353 2.14 -18.63 -6.77
N PHE A 354 2.07 -19.02 -5.50
CA PHE A 354 3.26 -19.17 -4.68
C PHE A 354 4.12 -20.35 -5.14
N GLU A 355 3.47 -21.45 -5.51
CA GLU A 355 4.11 -22.62 -6.12
C GLU A 355 4.72 -22.27 -7.49
N GLU A 356 3.95 -21.68 -8.40
CA GLU A 356 4.42 -21.30 -9.75
C GLU A 356 5.62 -20.34 -9.70
N MET A 357 5.58 -19.39 -8.76
CA MET A 357 6.65 -18.41 -8.59
C MET A 357 7.83 -18.93 -7.77
N ASN A 358 7.76 -20.17 -7.25
CA ASN A 358 8.76 -20.77 -6.37
C ASN A 358 9.11 -19.88 -5.16
N VAL A 359 8.11 -19.21 -4.59
CA VAL A 359 8.28 -18.33 -3.43
C VAL A 359 7.99 -19.09 -2.14
N MET A 360 6.90 -19.85 -2.11
CA MET A 360 6.51 -20.71 -0.98
C MET A 360 5.78 -21.95 -1.51
N ASN A 361 5.95 -23.09 -0.84
CA ASN A 361 5.18 -24.29 -1.12
C ASN A 361 3.84 -24.31 -0.34
N HIS A 362 2.98 -25.27 -0.66
CA HIS A 362 1.66 -25.36 -0.02
C HIS A 362 1.72 -25.54 1.50
N VAL A 363 2.65 -26.36 2.00
CA VAL A 363 2.81 -26.63 3.43
C VAL A 363 3.22 -25.36 4.17
N GLU A 364 4.12 -24.56 3.58
CA GLU A 364 4.53 -23.27 4.16
C GLU A 364 3.37 -22.26 4.20
N MET A 365 2.54 -22.22 3.15
CA MET A 365 1.37 -21.34 3.10
C MET A 365 0.29 -21.74 4.11
N GLU A 366 -0.02 -23.02 4.21
CA GLU A 366 -0.97 -23.57 5.19
C GLU A 366 -0.48 -23.34 6.62
N ALA A 367 0.79 -23.62 6.90
CA ALA A 367 1.37 -23.39 8.23
C ALA A 367 1.30 -21.91 8.65
N ARG A 368 1.58 -20.97 7.73
CA ARG A 368 1.45 -19.54 8.00
C ARG A 368 0.02 -19.13 8.28
N TYR A 369 -0.94 -19.67 7.53
CA TYR A 369 -2.36 -19.43 7.78
C TYR A 369 -2.79 -19.93 9.16
N ASP A 370 -2.36 -21.13 9.56
CA ASP A 370 -2.69 -21.69 10.88
C ASP A 370 -2.05 -20.87 12.02
N ILE A 371 -0.78 -20.46 11.88
CA ILE A 371 -0.09 -19.60 12.85
C ILE A 371 -0.82 -18.27 13.02
N GLU A 372 -1.23 -17.62 11.93
CA GLU A 372 -1.92 -16.32 12.01
C GLU A 372 -3.34 -16.43 12.58
N LEU A 373 -4.01 -17.58 12.41
CA LEU A 373 -5.27 -17.86 13.10
C LEU A 373 -5.07 -18.11 14.59
N GLU A 374 -4.00 -18.82 14.96
CA GLU A 374 -3.63 -19.05 16.36
C GLU A 374 -3.23 -17.74 17.04
N GLU A 375 -2.46 -16.87 16.39
CA GLU A 375 -2.13 -15.52 16.88
C GLU A 375 -3.36 -14.64 17.09
N TYR A 376 -4.42 -14.84 16.29
CA TYR A 376 -5.68 -14.10 16.44
C TYR A 376 -6.56 -14.62 17.59
N THR A 377 -6.47 -15.91 17.91
CA THR A 377 -7.34 -16.60 18.89
C THR A 377 -6.88 -16.32 20.32
#